data_AF-A0A7K0WEZ6-F1
#
_entry.id   AF-A0A7K0WEZ6-F1
#
_cell.length_a   1.000
_cell.length_b   1.000
_cell.length_c   1.000
_cell.angle_alpha   90.00
_cell.angle_beta   90.00
_cell.angle_gamma   90.00
#
_symmetry.space_group_name_H-M   'P 1'
#
loop_
_entity.id
_entity.type
_entity.pdbx_description
1 polymer ?
#
loop_
_entity_poly.entity_id
_entity_poly.type
_entity_poly.pdbx_seq_one_letter_code
_entity_poly.pdbx_strand_id
1 'polypeptide(L)'
;MILALLVIISVIDIRHKRIPNYCLIALLILAFATSHPRFELIFFIMSILFTLIFQKASGCGFGDVKLVIVIVNFLLGGSHVVDYLAMVCVGAMISISIHYLRTRSFTGDIAFAPALCGAVLAMHPLGIL
;
A
#
# COMPACT_ATOMS: atom_id res chain seq x y z
N MET A 1 -0.34 12.02 -11.51
CA MET A 1 0.71 12.37 -10.50
C MET A 1 0.86 11.30 -9.43
N ILE A 2 -0.23 10.78 -8.87
CA ILE A 2 -0.22 9.71 -7.85
C ILE A 2 0.52 8.44 -8.31
N LEU A 3 0.33 8.01 -9.57
CA LEU A 3 1.05 6.86 -10.13
C LEU A 3 2.58 6.99 -10.00
N ALA A 4 3.14 8.15 -10.38
CA ALA A 4 4.57 8.40 -10.27
C ALA A 4 5.04 8.35 -8.81
N LEU A 5 4.24 8.88 -7.88
CA LEU A 5 4.56 8.84 -6.45
C LEU A 5 4.53 7.42 -5.87
N LEU A 6 3.55 6.59 -6.27
CA LEU A 6 3.46 5.19 -5.86
C LEU A 6 4.65 4.37 -6.37
N VAL A 7 5.10 4.62 -7.61
CA VAL A 7 6.32 4.03 -8.15
C VAL A 7 7.55 4.49 -7.37
N ILE A 8 7.66 5.77 -7.04
CA ILE A 8 8.75 6.31 -6.21
C ILE A 8 8.78 5.65 -4.84
N ILE A 9 7.64 5.54 -4.16
CA ILE A 9 7.52 4.87 -2.85
C ILE A 9 7.99 3.41 -2.97
N SER A 10 7.54 2.69 -3.99
CA SER A 10 7.94 1.30 -4.25
C SER A 10 9.46 1.17 -4.46
N VAL A 11 10.06 2.07 -5.23
CA VAL A 11 11.51 2.06 -5.49
C VAL A 11 12.31 2.38 -4.23
N ILE A 12 11.87 3.36 -3.44
CA ILE A 12 12.51 3.72 -2.17
C ILE A 12 12.43 2.54 -1.19
N ASP A 13 11.28 1.88 -1.09
CA ASP A 13 11.10 0.72 -0.21
C ASP A 13 12.01 -0.46 -0.63
N ILE A 14 12.12 -0.73 -1.94
CA ILE A 14 13.05 -1.76 -2.44
C ILE A 14 14.51 -1.46 -2.07
N ARG A 15 14.93 -0.19 -2.17
CA ARG A 15 16.33 0.22 -1.95
C ARG A 15 16.69 0.37 -0.48
N HIS A 16 15.81 0.96 0.31
CA HIS A 16 16.11 1.41 1.66
C HIS A 16 15.29 0.71 2.75
N LYS A 17 14.32 -0.13 2.36
CA LYS A 17 13.42 -0.87 3.28
C LYS A 17 12.74 0.05 4.31
N ARG A 18 12.58 1.32 3.93
CA ARG A 18 12.02 2.37 4.77
C ARG A 18 11.21 3.29 3.88
N ILE A 19 9.97 3.54 4.31
CA ILE A 19 9.10 4.52 3.68
C ILE A 19 9.23 5.85 4.44
N PRO A 20 9.80 6.90 3.83
CA PRO A 20 9.92 8.18 4.49
C PRO A 20 8.54 8.88 4.63
N ASN A 21 8.32 9.53 5.78
CA ASN A 21 7.04 10.19 6.07
C ASN A 21 6.67 11.29 5.06
N TYR A 22 7.66 11.97 4.46
CA TYR A 22 7.38 13.02 3.46
C TYR A 22 6.71 12.47 2.20
N CYS A 23 7.03 11.24 1.78
CA CYS A 23 6.36 10.60 0.65
C CYS A 23 4.89 10.30 0.97
N LEU A 24 4.60 9.86 2.19
CA LEU A 24 3.24 9.60 2.66
C LEU A 24 2.42 10.89 2.77
N ILE A 25 3.02 11.97 3.28
CA ILE A 25 2.36 13.28 3.35
C ILE A 25 2.07 13.79 1.93
N ALA A 26 3.02 13.66 1.00
CA ALA A 26 2.78 14.03 -0.39
C ALA A 26 1.65 13.20 -1.02
N LEU A 27 1.59 11.90 -0.74
CA LEU A 27 0.51 11.02 -1.21
C LEU A 27 -0.84 11.46 -0.65
N LEU A 28 -0.89 11.80 0.64
CA LEU A 28 -2.10 12.26 1.30
C LEU A 28 -2.61 13.59 0.70
N ILE A 29 -1.71 14.57 0.51
CA ILE A 29 -2.07 15.86 -0.11
C ILE A 29 -2.63 15.65 -1.52
N LEU A 30 -1.96 14.82 -2.32
CA LEU A 30 -2.43 14.48 -3.66
C LEU A 30 -3.77 13.75 -3.64
N ALA A 31 -3.96 12.81 -2.71
CA ALA A 31 -5.21 12.09 -2.54
C ALA A 31 -6.36 13.05 -2.22
N PHE A 32 -6.18 14.02 -1.31
CA PHE A 32 -7.19 15.04 -1.04
C PHE A 32 -7.47 15.96 -2.24
N ALA A 33 -6.47 16.22 -3.09
CA ALA A 33 -6.60 17.09 -4.25
C ALA A 33 -7.31 16.43 -5.44
N THR A 34 -7.30 15.10 -5.53
CA THR A 34 -7.79 14.35 -6.71
C THR A 34 -8.96 13.43 -6.38
N SER A 35 -8.87 12.74 -5.25
CA SER A 35 -9.93 11.87 -4.76
C SER A 35 -10.82 12.66 -3.81
N HIS A 36 -12.13 12.65 -4.06
CA HIS A 36 -13.14 13.07 -3.09
C HIS A 36 -13.80 11.83 -2.47
N PRO A 37 -13.07 10.94 -1.76
CA PRO A 37 -13.69 9.82 -1.11
C PRO A 37 -14.63 10.38 -0.04
N ARG A 38 -15.82 9.78 0.08
CA ARG A 38 -16.71 10.06 1.21
C ARG A 38 -15.99 9.59 2.46
N PHE A 39 -15.48 10.53 3.25
CA PHE A 39 -14.80 10.21 4.50
C PHE A 39 -15.83 9.71 5.50
N GLU A 40 -15.77 8.41 5.80
CA GLU A 40 -16.60 7.77 6.80
C GLU A 40 -15.79 7.49 8.05
N LEU A 41 -16.10 8.18 9.15
CA LEU A 41 -15.33 8.12 10.39
C LEU A 41 -15.30 6.71 11.01
N ILE A 42 -16.43 5.98 10.94
CA ILE A 42 -16.51 4.60 11.44
C ILE A 42 -15.59 3.68 10.63
N PHE A 43 -15.64 3.79 9.31
CA PHE A 43 -14.75 3.04 8.42
C PHE A 43 -13.28 3.36 8.69
N PHE A 44 -12.94 4.65 8.86
CA PHE A 44 -11.59 5.09 9.18
C PHE A 44 -11.05 4.45 10.46
N ILE A 45 -11.82 4.51 11.55
CA ILE A 45 -11.43 3.90 12.83
C ILE A 45 -11.25 2.38 12.70
N MET A 46 -12.19 1.70 12.04
CA MET A 46 -12.11 0.25 11.85
C MET A 46 -10.89 -0.13 11.01
N SER A 47 -10.62 0.61 9.92
CA SER A 47 -9.45 0.37 9.08
C SER A 47 -8.14 0.49 9.86
N ILE A 48 -8.00 1.50 10.73
CA ILE A 48 -6.82 1.66 11.58
C ILE A 48 -6.70 0.48 12.53
N LEU A 49 -7.78 0.12 13.22
CA LEU A 49 -7.77 -0.97 14.19
C LEU A 49 -7.36 -2.29 13.53
N PHE A 50 -7.97 -2.66 12.40
CA PHE A 50 -7.62 -3.86 11.66
C PHE A 50 -6.18 -3.85 11.15
N THR A 51 -5.69 -2.71 10.65
CA THR A 51 -4.32 -2.61 10.15
C THR A 51 -3.30 -2.73 11.30
N LEU A 52 -3.60 -2.21 12.49
CA LEU A 52 -2.75 -2.38 13.68
C LEU A 52 -2.75 -3.82 14.21
N ILE A 53 -3.91 -4.49 14.20
CA ILE A 53 -4.00 -5.92 14.54
C ILE A 53 -3.18 -6.74 13.55
N PHE A 54 -3.33 -6.46 12.25
CA PHE A 54 -2.57 -7.12 11.19
C PHE A 54 -1.07 -6.88 11.35
N GLN A 55 -0.64 -5.66 11.65
CA GLN A 55 0.76 -5.36 11.91
C GLN A 55 1.31 -6.21 13.05
N LYS A 56 0.59 -6.29 14.18
CA LYS A 56 1.02 -7.06 15.34
C LYS A 56 1.10 -8.57 15.03
N ALA A 57 0.18 -9.07 14.21
CA ALA A 57 0.14 -10.49 13.83
C ALA A 57 1.20 -10.86 12.78
N SER A 58 1.47 -9.99 11.81
CA SER A 58 2.38 -10.24 10.69
C SER A 58 3.83 -9.81 10.95
N GLY A 59 4.06 -8.92 11.92
CA GLY A 59 5.37 -8.29 12.11
C GLY A 59 5.73 -7.27 11.04
N CYS A 60 4.75 -6.82 10.23
CA CYS A 60 4.97 -5.89 9.13
C CYS A 60 5.46 -4.51 9.63
N GLY A 61 6.25 -3.82 8.81
CA GLY A 61 6.84 -2.54 9.17
C GLY A 61 5.79 -1.45 9.37
N PHE A 62 6.01 -0.56 10.34
CA PHE A 62 5.11 0.59 10.57
C PHE A 62 5.01 1.54 9.35
N GLY A 63 5.97 1.49 8.42
CA GLY A 63 5.89 2.23 7.15
C GLY A 63 4.74 1.72 6.29
N ASP A 64 4.62 0.41 6.12
CA ASP A 64 3.59 -0.24 5.32
C ASP A 64 2.20 -0.02 5.91
N VAL A 65 2.08 -0.06 7.25
CA VAL A 65 0.83 0.25 7.96
C VAL A 65 0.32 1.65 7.61
N LYS A 66 1.20 2.66 7.69
CA LYS A 66 0.82 4.03 7.36
C LYS A 66 0.45 4.16 5.88
N LEU A 67 1.15 3.47 5.00
CA LEU A 67 0.84 3.45 3.56
C LEU A 67 -0.56 2.86 3.31
N VAL A 68 -0.87 1.71 3.91
CA VAL A 68 -2.21 1.08 3.81
C VAL A 68 -3.30 2.02 4.31
N ILE A 69 -3.11 2.66 5.46
CA ILE A 69 -4.08 3.62 6.01
C ILE A 69 -4.33 4.75 5.02
N VAL A 70 -3.29 5.32 4.41
CA VAL A 70 -3.44 6.39 3.40
C VAL A 70 -4.19 5.89 2.17
N ILE A 71 -3.80 4.74 1.63
CA ILE A 71 -4.39 4.16 0.42
C ILE A 71 -5.86 3.81 0.62
N VAL A 72 -6.19 3.04 1.66
CA VAL A 72 -7.54 2.53 1.89
C VAL A 72 -8.54 3.64 2.19
N ASN A 73 -8.14 4.63 3.00
CA ASN A 73 -9.06 5.66 3.47
C ASN A 73 -9.16 6.87 2.54
N PHE A 74 -8.06 7.27 1.91
CA PHE A 74 -8.01 8.53 1.15
C PHE A 74 -7.91 8.33 -0.35
N LEU A 75 -7.49 7.16 -0.82
CA LEU A 75 -7.31 6.90 -2.25
C LEU A 75 -8.44 6.07 -2.86
N LEU A 76 -8.79 4.95 -2.22
CA LEU A 76 -9.80 4.01 -2.73
C LEU A 76 -11.20 4.22 -2.13
N GLY A 77 -11.27 4.41 -0.81
CA GLY A 77 -12.54 4.37 -0.08
C GLY A 77 -13.04 2.94 0.18
N GLY A 78 -14.07 2.83 1.03
CA GLY A 78 -14.53 1.55 1.58
C GLY A 78 -15.08 0.55 0.55
N SER A 79 -15.67 1.03 -0.55
CA SER A 79 -16.29 0.17 -1.58
C SER A 79 -15.29 -0.73 -2.31
N HIS A 80 -14.02 -0.36 -2.36
CA HIS A 80 -12.99 -1.03 -3.15
C HIS A 80 -11.98 -1.83 -2.32
N VAL A 81 -12.22 -1.95 -1.01
CA VAL A 81 -11.27 -2.58 -0.08
C VAL A 81 -11.06 -4.06 -0.37
N VAL A 82 -12.12 -4.80 -0.70
CA VAL A 82 -12.04 -6.25 -0.95
C VAL A 82 -11.23 -6.53 -2.21
N ASP A 83 -11.53 -5.82 -3.30
CA ASP A 83 -10.79 -5.92 -4.56
C ASP A 83 -9.33 -5.51 -4.38
N TYR A 84 -9.08 -4.44 -3.60
CA TYR A 84 -7.74 -3.99 -3.28
C TYR A 84 -6.95 -5.05 -2.53
N LEU A 85 -7.53 -5.64 -1.48
CA LEU A 85 -6.89 -6.70 -0.71
C LEU A 85 -6.61 -7.93 -1.58
N ALA A 86 -7.52 -8.30 -2.48
CA ALA A 86 -7.28 -9.39 -3.43
C ALA A 86 -6.06 -9.08 -4.33
N MET A 87 -5.96 -7.86 -4.85
CA MET A 87 -4.80 -7.43 -5.65
C MET A 87 -3.50 -7.33 -4.84
N VAL A 88 -3.59 -6.97 -3.56
CA VAL A 88 -2.42 -7.01 -2.65
C VAL A 88 -1.95 -8.45 -2.46
N CYS A 89 -2.85 -9.42 -2.29
CA CYS A 89 -2.48 -10.83 -2.20
C CYS A 89 -1.77 -11.30 -3.47
N VAL A 90 -2.28 -10.95 -4.65
CA VAL A 90 -1.63 -11.26 -5.94
C VAL A 90 -0.25 -10.61 -6.02
N GLY A 91 -0.15 -9.31 -5.71
CA GLY A 91 1.13 -8.57 -5.70
C GLY A 91 2.15 -9.14 -4.72
N ALA A 92 1.71 -9.58 -3.55
CA ALA A 92 2.56 -10.21 -2.54
C ALA A 92 3.06 -11.59 -3.02
N MET A 93 2.21 -12.40 -3.65
CA MET A 93 2.64 -13.68 -4.23
C MET A 93 3.71 -13.47 -5.31
N ILE A 94 3.58 -12.43 -6.13
CA ILE A 94 4.58 -12.05 -7.14
C ILE A 94 5.89 -11.62 -6.45
N SER A 95 5.83 -10.75 -5.43
CA SER A 95 7.04 -10.28 -4.74
C SER A 95 7.78 -11.42 -4.02
N ILE A 96 7.04 -12.33 -3.38
CA ILE A 96 7.58 -13.55 -2.78
C ILE A 96 8.22 -14.45 -3.83
N SER A 97 7.54 -14.67 -4.97
CA SER A 97 8.07 -15.51 -6.05
C SER A 97 9.36 -14.95 -6.64
N ILE A 98 9.42 -13.63 -6.87
CA ILE A 98 10.63 -12.95 -7.36
C ILE A 98 11.76 -13.06 -6.33
N HIS A 99 11.47 -12.84 -5.04
CA HIS A 99 12.45 -13.00 -3.97
C HIS A 99 13.01 -14.42 -3.94
N TYR A 100 12.13 -15.42 -3.93
CA TYR A 100 12.51 -16.83 -3.93
C TYR A 100 13.36 -17.21 -5.15
N LEU A 101 13.00 -16.76 -6.35
CA LEU A 101 13.80 -17.03 -7.55
C LEU A 101 15.19 -16.40 -7.49
N ARG A 102 15.31 -15.22 -6.85
CA ARG A 102 16.57 -14.47 -6.75
C ARG A 102 17.49 -14.98 -5.64
N THR A 103 16.95 -15.29 -4.48
CA THR A 103 17.72 -15.65 -3.27
C THR A 103 17.74 -17.16 -3.01
N ARG A 104 16.89 -17.93 -3.70
CA ARG A 104 16.64 -19.36 -3.43
C ARG A 104 16.25 -19.65 -1.98
N SER A 105 15.76 -18.65 -1.26
CA SER A 105 15.35 -18.75 0.14
C SER A 105 14.00 -18.07 0.37
N PHE A 106 13.23 -18.63 1.31
CA PHE A 106 12.03 -18.01 1.87
C PHE A 106 12.34 -17.08 3.05
N THR A 107 13.59 -17.06 3.51
CA THR A 107 14.04 -16.18 4.58
C THR A 107 14.58 -14.86 4.02
N GLY A 108 14.35 -13.77 4.74
CA GLY A 108 14.83 -12.43 4.41
C GLY A 108 13.72 -11.38 4.28
N ASP A 109 14.14 -10.11 4.29
CA ASP A 109 13.23 -8.97 4.29
C ASP A 109 12.69 -8.69 2.87
N ILE A 110 11.43 -9.06 2.63
CA ILE A 110 10.72 -8.76 1.38
C ILE A 110 10.13 -7.34 1.47
N ALA A 111 10.38 -6.53 0.45
CA ALA A 111 9.77 -5.20 0.34
C ALA A 111 8.27 -5.37 0.07
N PHE A 112 7.41 -4.88 0.97
CA PHE A 112 5.96 -5.07 0.89
C PHE A 112 5.26 -3.90 0.20
N ALA A 113 5.81 -2.69 0.27
CA ALA A 113 5.25 -1.51 -0.39
C ALA A 113 5.02 -1.69 -1.89
N PRO A 114 5.87 -2.39 -2.68
CA PRO A 114 5.60 -2.65 -4.10
C PRO A 114 4.31 -3.44 -4.35
N ALA A 115 3.93 -4.36 -3.46
CA ALA A 115 2.66 -5.08 -3.57
C ALA A 115 1.47 -4.16 -3.26
N LEU A 116 1.60 -3.33 -2.23
CA LEU A 116 0.58 -2.33 -1.85
C LEU A 116 0.36 -1.30 -2.95
N CYS A 117 1.42 -0.66 -3.42
CA CYS A 117 1.37 0.31 -4.50
C CYS A 117 0.93 -0.33 -5.82
N GLY A 118 1.43 -1.53 -6.14
CA GLY A 118 1.05 -2.27 -7.34
C GLY A 118 -0.44 -2.63 -7.38
N ALA A 119 -1.03 -2.98 -6.23
CA ALA A 119 -2.45 -3.24 -6.12
C ALA A 119 -3.30 -2.00 -6.48
N VAL A 120 -2.90 -0.80 -6.03
CA VAL A 120 -3.56 0.45 -6.44
C VAL A 120 -3.50 0.65 -7.95
N LEU A 121 -2.33 0.43 -8.55
CA LEU A 121 -2.15 0.57 -10.00
C LEU A 121 -2.97 -0.43 -10.80
N ALA A 122 -3.14 -1.64 -10.27
CA ALA A 122 -3.93 -2.69 -10.91
C ALA A 122 -5.44 -2.43 -10.81
N MET A 123 -5.90 -1.77 -9.75
CA MET A 123 -7.30 -1.36 -9.61
C MET A 123 -7.65 -0.15 -10.47
N HIS A 124 -6.69 0.75 -10.71
CA HIS A 124 -6.86 1.92 -11.59
C HIS A 124 -5.81 1.92 -12.70
N PRO A 125 -5.92 1.01 -13.68
CA PRO A 125 -5.01 0.99 -14.82
C PRO A 125 -5.30 2.21 -15.71
N LEU A 126 -4.49 3.26 -15.58
CA LEU A 126 -4.31 4.36 -16.55
C LEU A 126 -5.52 5.28 -16.88
N GLY A 127 -6.67 5.18 -16.21
CA GLY A 127 -7.89 5.86 -16.69
C GLY A 127 -8.41 7.07 -15.91
N ILE A 128 -8.42 7.05 -14.57
CA ILE A 128 -9.17 8.04 -13.78
C ILE A 128 -8.44 8.25 -12.46
N LEU A 129 -7.57 9.25 -12.41
CA LEU A 129 -6.90 9.81 -11.23
C LEU A 129 -6.51 11.26 -11.51
#